data_AF-A0A3D0DB56-F1
#
_entry.id   AF-A0A3D0DB56-F1
#
_cell.length_a   1.000
_cell.length_b   1.000
_cell.length_c   1.000
_cell.angle_alpha   90.00
_cell.angle_beta   90.00
_cell.angle_gamma   90.00
#
_symmetry.space_group_name_H-M   'P 1'
#
loop_
_entity.id
_entity.type
_entity.pdbx_description
1 polymer ?
#
loop_
_entity_poly.entity_id
_entity_poly.type
_entity_poly.pdbx_seq_one_letter_code
_entity_poly.pdbx_strand_id
1 'polypeptide(L)'
;MEEVWDRAGQTRYGYVEPIEAADEMMREVLGPFLEEMKRYQHLGLHNAARYTCMGLLAGLYRFETESTAEFKDWATDLPGAFAELVLREWKAGNPTAAEVGEVEQFIREELEKWTFYLLRRDER
;
A
#
# COMPACT_ATOMS: atom_id res chain seq x y z
N MET A 1 13.46 15.30 10.72
CA MET A 1 12.40 14.37 10.29
C MET A 1 11.25 15.30 9.93
N GLU A 2 10.85 15.35 8.67
CA GLU A 2 9.79 16.26 8.21
C GLU A 2 8.46 15.71 8.76
N GLU A 3 7.79 16.48 9.61
CA GLU A 3 6.54 16.07 10.25
C GLU A 3 5.35 16.52 9.40
N VAL A 4 4.21 15.82 9.49
CA VAL A 4 2.95 16.21 8.79
C VAL A 4 2.61 17.66 9.05
N TRP A 5 2.98 18.20 10.21
CA TRP A 5 2.81 19.60 10.60
C TRP A 5 3.57 20.61 9.73
N ASP A 6 4.66 20.21 9.06
CA ASP A 6 5.38 21.07 8.11
C ASP A 6 4.65 21.15 6.75
N ARG A 7 3.77 20.18 6.46
CA ARG A 7 3.02 20.08 5.19
C ARG A 7 1.50 20.34 5.32
N ALA A 8 0.93 20.16 6.51
CA ALA A 8 -0.46 20.46 6.83
C ALA A 8 -0.60 21.88 7.39
N GLY A 9 -1.63 22.61 6.96
CA GLY A 9 -1.86 24.01 7.37
C GLY A 9 -1.98 25.00 6.21
N GLN A 10 -1.94 26.30 6.52
CA GLN A 10 -2.05 27.36 5.52
C GLN A 10 -0.82 27.39 4.59
N THR A 11 -1.02 26.98 3.35
CA THR A 11 -0.09 27.21 2.24
C THR A 11 -0.46 28.49 1.50
N ARG A 12 0.42 28.96 0.61
CA ARG A 12 0.12 30.10 -0.29
C ARG A 12 -1.10 29.86 -1.22
N TYR A 13 -1.60 28.63 -1.28
CA TYR A 13 -2.70 28.20 -2.13
C TYR A 13 -3.95 27.74 -1.36
N GLY A 14 -3.94 27.76 -0.03
CA GLY A 14 -5.06 27.32 0.81
C GLY A 14 -4.64 26.47 2.00
N TYR A 15 -5.62 25.95 2.76
CA TYR A 15 -5.38 25.02 3.87
C TYR A 15 -5.27 23.59 3.32
N VAL A 16 -4.18 22.89 3.62
CA VAL A 16 -4.03 21.45 3.33
C VAL A 16 -4.47 20.67 4.56
N GLU A 17 -5.45 19.78 4.38
CA GLU A 17 -5.90 18.93 5.47
C GLU A 17 -4.82 17.90 5.85
N PRO A 18 -4.63 17.59 7.16
CA PRO A 18 -3.64 16.62 7.60
C PRO A 18 -3.74 15.25 6.91
N ILE A 19 -4.95 14.82 6.54
CA ILE A 19 -5.17 13.57 5.80
C ILE A 19 -4.66 13.63 4.35
N GLU A 20 -4.78 14.79 3.69
CA GLU A 20 -4.25 15.00 2.33
C GLU A 20 -2.73 15.03 2.34
N ALA A 21 -2.13 15.71 3.32
CA ALA A 21 -0.69 15.71 3.53
C ALA A 21 -0.16 14.29 3.83
N ALA A 22 -0.89 13.53 4.64
CA ALA A 22 -0.56 12.14 4.95
C ALA A 22 -0.64 11.22 3.73
N ASP A 23 -1.67 11.35 2.90
CA ASP A 23 -1.78 10.62 1.62
C ASP A 23 -0.61 10.96 0.69
N GLU A 24 -0.30 12.25 0.51
CA GLU A 24 0.81 12.69 -0.33
C GLU A 24 2.16 12.14 0.15
N MET A 25 2.45 12.22 1.44
CA MET A 25 3.67 11.65 2.02
C MET A 25 3.77 10.15 1.78
N MET A 26 2.67 9.40 1.93
CA MET A 26 2.69 7.96 1.63
C MET A 26 2.87 7.70 0.13
N ARG A 27 2.27 8.50 -0.76
CA ARG A 27 2.51 8.37 -2.22
C ARG A 27 3.96 8.62 -2.58
N GLU A 28 4.60 9.63 -1.98
CA GLU A 28 6.01 9.93 -2.23
C GLU A 28 6.91 8.77 -1.80
N VAL A 29 6.65 8.17 -0.64
CA VAL A 29 7.44 7.05 -0.12
C VAL A 29 7.19 5.76 -0.90
N LEU A 30 5.93 5.43 -1.19
CA LEU A 30 5.53 4.15 -1.80
C LEU A 30 5.63 4.18 -3.33
N GLY A 31 5.51 5.35 -3.96
CA GLY A 31 5.51 5.55 -5.40
C GLY A 31 6.69 4.87 -6.12
N PRO A 32 7.95 5.06 -5.67
CA PRO A 32 9.10 4.41 -6.30
C PRO A 32 8.99 2.88 -6.33
N PHE A 33 8.47 2.26 -5.26
CA PHE A 33 8.32 0.81 -5.17
C PHE A 33 7.16 0.29 -6.02
N LEU A 34 6.06 1.04 -6.11
CA LEU A 34 4.96 0.74 -7.02
C LEU A 34 5.41 0.77 -8.48
N GLU A 35 6.18 1.80 -8.86
CA GLU A 35 6.72 1.91 -10.23
C GLU A 35 7.76 0.82 -10.52
N GLU A 36 8.55 0.42 -9.53
CA GLU A 36 9.46 -0.70 -9.66
C GLU A 36 8.72 -2.05 -9.85
N MET A 37 7.64 -2.28 -9.08
CA MET A 37 6.79 -3.46 -9.25
C MET A 37 6.22 -3.52 -10.68
N LYS A 38 5.69 -2.40 -11.19
CA LYS A 38 5.18 -2.30 -12.57
C LYS A 38 6.26 -2.52 -13.61
N ARG A 39 7.47 -2.01 -13.38
CA ARG A 39 8.63 -2.27 -14.23
C ARG A 39 8.96 -3.75 -14.28
N TYR A 40 8.93 -4.46 -13.15
CA TYR A 40 9.14 -5.92 -13.12
C TYR A 40 8.06 -6.68 -13.90
N GLN A 41 6.79 -6.28 -13.79
CA GLN A 41 5.72 -6.85 -14.61
C GLN A 41 5.99 -6.66 -16.11
N HIS A 42 6.36 -5.45 -16.53
CA HIS A 42 6.64 -5.14 -17.93
C HIS A 42 7.82 -5.94 -18.50
N LEU A 43 8.81 -6.26 -17.66
CA LEU A 43 9.98 -7.06 -18.03
C LEU A 43 9.73 -8.58 -17.95
N GLY A 44 8.53 -9.03 -17.58
CA GLY A 44 8.22 -10.45 -17.38
C GLY A 44 8.91 -11.07 -16.15
N LEU A 45 9.39 -10.24 -15.22
CA LEU A 45 10.05 -10.66 -13.99
C LEU A 45 8.99 -10.91 -12.90
N HIS A 46 8.12 -11.89 -13.13
CA HIS A 46 6.92 -12.13 -12.32
C HIS A 46 7.23 -12.41 -10.84
N ASN A 47 8.28 -13.18 -10.54
CA ASN A 47 8.71 -13.42 -9.16
C ASN A 47 9.14 -12.12 -8.45
N ALA A 48 9.87 -11.25 -9.14
CA ALA A 48 10.29 -9.97 -8.56
C ALA A 48 9.09 -9.07 -8.29
N ALA A 49 8.17 -8.96 -9.25
CA ALA A 49 6.92 -8.21 -9.05
C ALA A 49 6.08 -8.76 -7.89
N ARG A 50 5.98 -10.09 -7.76
CA ARG A 50 5.25 -10.76 -6.67
C ARG A 50 5.87 -10.48 -5.31
N TYR A 51 7.19 -10.61 -5.17
CA TYR A 51 7.87 -10.30 -3.92
C TYR A 51 7.81 -8.81 -3.56
N THR A 52 7.88 -7.90 -4.54
CA THR A 52 7.66 -6.47 -4.29
C THR A 52 6.24 -6.21 -3.78
N CYS A 53 5.21 -6.82 -4.37
CA CYS A 53 3.83 -6.74 -3.88
C CYS A 53 3.72 -7.21 -2.43
N MET A 54 4.21 -8.40 -2.11
CA MET A 54 4.16 -8.97 -0.75
C MET A 54 4.92 -8.08 0.26
N GLY A 55 6.09 -7.57 -0.13
CA GLY A 55 6.89 -6.68 0.72
C GLY A 55 6.18 -5.35 1.01
N LEU A 56 5.52 -4.76 0.01
CA LEU A 56 4.72 -3.55 0.20
C LEU A 56 3.52 -3.80 1.13
N LEU A 57 2.80 -4.89 0.93
CA LEU A 57 1.69 -5.29 1.81
C LEU A 57 2.16 -5.50 3.25
N ALA A 58 3.27 -6.22 3.45
CA ALA A 58 3.86 -6.44 4.77
C ALA A 58 4.27 -5.12 5.45
N GLY A 59 4.92 -4.22 4.71
CA GLY A 59 5.35 -2.91 5.22
C GLY A 59 4.17 -2.07 5.67
N LEU A 60 3.12 -1.97 4.86
CA LEU A 60 1.89 -1.24 5.18
C LEU A 60 1.16 -1.86 6.37
N TYR A 61 1.08 -3.19 6.44
CA TYR A 61 0.43 -3.89 7.54
C TYR A 61 1.14 -3.67 8.87
N ARG A 62 2.48 -3.75 8.87
CA ARG A 62 3.29 -3.45 10.05
C ARG A 62 3.17 -1.99 10.45
N PHE A 63 3.10 -1.09 9.48
CA PHE A 63 2.81 0.31 9.76
C PHE A 63 1.46 0.49 10.47
N GLU A 64 0.39 -0.14 9.98
CA GLU A 64 -0.93 -0.07 10.62
C GLU A 64 -0.96 -0.74 12.00
N THR A 65 -0.27 -1.86 12.19
CA THR A 65 -0.40 -2.69 13.40
C THR A 65 0.62 -2.37 14.49
N GLU A 66 1.86 -2.02 14.13
CA GLU A 66 2.99 -1.84 15.06
C GLU A 66 3.36 -0.36 15.25
N SER A 67 3.04 0.53 14.30
CA SER A 67 3.45 1.93 14.40
C SER A 67 2.74 2.63 15.56
N THR A 68 3.53 3.37 16.34
CA THR A 68 3.09 4.31 17.39
C THR A 68 3.22 5.76 16.94
N ALA A 69 3.49 6.01 15.66
CA ALA A 69 3.67 7.36 15.15
C ALA A 69 2.34 8.13 15.22
N GLU A 70 2.39 9.40 15.67
CA GLU A 70 1.21 10.28 15.72
C GLU A 70 0.53 10.45 14.35
N PHE A 71 1.30 10.25 13.26
CA PHE A 71 0.80 10.15 11.89
C PHE A 71 -0.41 9.21 11.75
N LYS A 72 -0.41 8.10 12.50
CA LYS A 72 -1.45 7.07 12.44
C LYS A 72 -2.83 7.59 12.83
N ASP A 73 -2.90 8.57 13.72
CA ASP A 73 -4.17 9.12 14.21
C ASP A 73 -4.88 10.00 13.17
N TRP A 74 -4.15 10.45 12.14
CA TRP A 74 -4.68 11.30 11.05
C TRP A 74 -4.93 10.54 9.75
N ALA A 75 -4.47 9.28 9.68
CA ALA A 75 -4.35 8.47 8.47
C ALA A 75 -4.92 7.06 8.68
N THR A 76 -5.94 6.90 9.52
CA THR A 76 -6.37 5.60 10.06
C THR A 76 -6.75 4.58 8.99
N ASP A 77 -7.32 5.03 7.86
CA ASP A 77 -7.75 4.17 6.76
C ASP A 77 -6.76 4.11 5.59
N LEU A 78 -5.73 4.96 5.58
CA LEU A 78 -4.82 5.08 4.43
C LEU A 78 -3.99 3.80 4.19
N PRO A 79 -3.41 3.11 5.20
CA PRO A 79 -2.62 1.90 4.94
C PRO A 79 -3.40 0.81 4.19
N GLY A 80 -4.65 0.57 4.60
CA GLY A 80 -5.56 -0.35 3.91
C GLY A 80 -5.87 0.09 2.47
N ALA A 81 -6.16 1.38 2.25
CA ALA A 81 -6.41 1.90 0.90
C ALA A 81 -5.19 1.74 -0.03
N PHE A 82 -3.97 1.96 0.48
CA PHE A 82 -2.74 1.70 -0.26
C PHE A 82 -2.49 0.22 -0.49
N ALA A 83 -2.85 -0.65 0.46
CA ALA A 83 -2.74 -2.10 0.27
C ALA A 83 -3.67 -2.59 -0.85
N GLU A 84 -4.89 -2.08 -0.95
CA GLU A 84 -5.80 -2.34 -2.08
C GLU A 84 -5.18 -1.88 -3.41
N LEU A 85 -4.57 -0.68 -3.43
CA LEU A 85 -3.89 -0.16 -4.60
C LEU A 85 -2.75 -1.08 -5.04
N VAL A 86 -1.86 -1.45 -4.13
CA VAL A 86 -0.72 -2.36 -4.40
C VAL A 86 -1.23 -3.66 -5.02
N LEU A 87 -2.24 -4.29 -4.41
CA LEU A 87 -2.78 -5.56 -4.90
C LEU A 87 -3.43 -5.41 -6.28
N ARG A 88 -4.17 -4.32 -6.51
CA ARG A 88 -4.80 -4.02 -7.80
C ARG A 88 -3.76 -3.83 -8.91
N GLU A 89 -2.74 -3.00 -8.67
CA GLU A 89 -1.66 -2.76 -9.64
C GLU A 89 -0.85 -4.03 -9.89
N TRP A 90 -0.64 -4.86 -8.85
CA TRP A 90 0.00 -6.16 -9.02
C TRP A 90 -0.83 -7.12 -9.89
N LYS A 91 -2.15 -7.23 -9.64
CA LYS A 91 -3.09 -8.04 -10.43
C LYS A 91 -3.19 -7.55 -11.89
N ALA A 92 -3.05 -6.25 -12.15
CA ALA A 92 -3.03 -5.69 -13.51
C ALA A 92 -1.85 -6.20 -14.38
N GLY A 93 -0.79 -6.72 -13.76
CA GLY A 93 0.32 -7.39 -14.44
C GLY A 93 0.01 -8.79 -14.96
N ASN A 94 -1.25 -9.24 -14.87
CA ASN A 94 -1.72 -10.57 -15.28
C ASN A 94 -0.94 -11.74 -14.64
N PRO A 95 -0.84 -11.78 -13.29
CA PRO A 95 -0.25 -12.94 -12.62
C PRO A 95 -1.06 -14.20 -12.91
N THR A 96 -0.39 -15.34 -12.85
CA THR A 96 -1.05 -16.65 -12.99
C THR A 96 -1.93 -16.95 -11.77
N ALA A 97 -2.90 -17.86 -11.91
CA ALA A 97 -3.74 -18.29 -10.79
C ALA A 97 -2.93 -18.87 -9.62
N ALA A 98 -1.79 -19.53 -9.91
CA ALA A 98 -0.88 -20.04 -8.88
C ALA A 98 -0.25 -18.89 -8.08
N GLU A 99 0.22 -17.85 -8.76
CA GLU A 99 0.81 -16.68 -8.12
C GLU A 99 -0.21 -15.88 -7.30
N VAL A 100 -1.45 -15.78 -7.80
CA VAL A 100 -2.56 -15.20 -7.02
C VAL A 100 -2.78 -16.01 -5.75
N GLY A 101 -2.87 -17.34 -5.85
CA GLY A 101 -3.02 -18.22 -4.70
C GLY A 101 -1.89 -18.06 -3.66
N GLU A 102 -0.63 -17.90 -4.10
CA GLU A 102 0.50 -17.63 -3.21
C GLU A 102 0.33 -16.32 -2.43
N VAL A 103 -0.06 -15.23 -3.12
CA VAL A 103 -0.26 -13.93 -2.46
C VAL A 103 -1.48 -13.96 -1.53
N GLU A 104 -2.56 -14.64 -1.90
CA GLU A 104 -3.72 -14.81 -1.03
C GLU A 104 -3.41 -15.63 0.22
N GLN A 105 -2.63 -16.71 0.08
CA GLN A 105 -2.16 -17.51 1.21
C GLN A 105 -1.33 -16.65 2.16
N PHE A 106 -0.39 -15.87 1.62
CA PHE A 106 0.40 -14.91 2.40
C PHE A 106 -0.48 -13.89 3.14
N ILE A 107 -1.50 -13.32 2.48
CA ILE A 107 -2.45 -12.41 3.14
C ILE A 107 -3.18 -13.11 4.31
N ARG A 108 -3.58 -14.37 4.14
CA ARG A 108 -4.28 -15.13 5.19
C ARG A 108 -3.38 -15.45 6.38
N GLU A 109 -2.12 -15.79 6.11
CA GLU A 109 -1.18 -16.25 7.14
C GLU A 109 -0.53 -15.09 7.89
N GLU A 110 -0.12 -14.04 7.17
CA GLU A 110 0.71 -12.97 7.73
C GLU A 110 -0.08 -11.67 7.99
N LEU A 111 -1.19 -11.44 7.26
CA LEU A 111 -1.98 -10.21 7.30
C LEU A 111 -3.41 -10.47 7.79
N GLU A 112 -3.55 -11.26 8.85
CA GLU A 112 -4.82 -11.82 9.35
C GLU A 112 -5.97 -10.78 9.44
N LYS A 113 -5.69 -9.56 9.94
CA LYS A 113 -6.72 -8.51 10.11
C LYS A 113 -7.24 -7.98 8.78
N TRP A 114 -6.42 -8.05 7.73
CA TRP A 114 -6.75 -7.57 6.39
C TRP A 114 -7.32 -8.67 5.49
N THR A 115 -7.34 -9.94 5.93
CA THR A 115 -7.81 -11.07 5.12
C THR A 115 -9.21 -10.85 4.56
N PHE A 116 -10.18 -10.45 5.40
CA PHE A 116 -11.55 -10.21 4.95
C PHE A 116 -11.71 -8.99 4.07
N TYR A 117 -10.81 -8.02 4.20
CA TYR A 117 -10.86 -6.76 3.47
C TYR A 117 -10.25 -6.91 2.08
N LEU A 118 -9.04 -7.49 1.98
CA LEU A 118 -8.30 -7.61 0.72
C LEU A 118 -8.79 -8.75 -0.18
N LEU A 119 -9.34 -9.83 0.39
CA LEU A 119 -9.71 -11.03 -0.39
C LEU A 119 -11.18 -11.08 -0.81
N ARG A 120 -12.03 -10.15 -0.34
CA ARG A 120 -13.49 -10.22 -0.57
C ARG A 120 -13.96 -9.50 -1.85
N ARG A 121 -13.08 -8.82 -2.59
CA ARG A 121 -13.49 -7.95 -3.71
C ARG A 121 -13.63 -8.63 -5.08
N ASP A 122 -13.40 -9.93 -5.23
CA ASP A 122 -13.50 -10.63 -6.53
C ASP A 122 -14.94 -11.09 -6.91
N GLU A 123 -16.00 -10.64 -6.21
CA GLU A 123 -17.42 -10.99 -6.48
C GLU A 123 -18.29 -9.85 -7.08
N ARG A 124 -17.74 -8.87 -7.78
CA ARG A 124 -18.56 -7.84 -8.48
C ARG A 124 -18.20 -7.63 -9.93
#